data_AF-A0A433BBB9-F1
#
_entry.id   AF-A0A433BBB9-F1
#
_cell.length_a   1.000
_cell.length_b   1.000
_cell.length_c   1.000
_cell.angle_alpha   90.00
_cell.angle_beta   90.00
_cell.angle_gamma   90.00
#
_symmetry.space_group_name_H-M   'P 1'
#
loop_
_entity.id
_entity.type
_entity.pdbx_description
1 polymer ?
#
loop_
_entity_poly.entity_id
_entity_poly.type
_entity_poly.pdbx_seq_one_letter_code
_entity_poly.pdbx_strand_id
1 'polypeptide(L)'
;SHMSGFVSMLADNLVLVNVVFVASACGALLSFTAGAALTAVLVNWGRVHHLRSGFALPLLLEAVLMLLFGLIGSTFNRQTPFAVPFTVLLLAFIMGLQNALVTKISSAQIRTTHMTGVITDLGIELGKMLYWNGQPRGQGAQVRANPARLRLFATLLGLFTVGGVVGAAGFKHIGFIWVLPLATLLLSLSLPPLLGDLRRLGRLLEQRAAAD
;
A
#
# COMPACT_ATOMS: atom_id res chain seq x y z
N SER A 1 -4.01 -5.04 -11.31
CA SER A 1 -3.48 -5.92 -10.25
C SER A 1 -1.99 -6.17 -10.53
N HIS A 2 -1.12 -5.33 -9.95
CA HIS A 2 0.28 -5.21 -10.36
C HIS A 2 1.15 -6.40 -9.89
N MET A 3 0.91 -6.91 -8.67
CA MET A 3 1.66 -8.05 -8.13
C MET A 3 1.23 -9.39 -8.75
N SER A 4 -0.06 -9.59 -9.02
CA SER A 4 -0.51 -10.77 -9.76
C SER A 4 0.04 -10.77 -11.19
N GLY A 5 0.19 -9.60 -11.80
CA GLY A 5 0.86 -9.44 -13.09
C GLY A 5 2.32 -9.92 -13.04
N PHE A 6 3.08 -9.55 -12.01
CA PHE A 6 4.45 -10.07 -11.83
C PHE A 6 4.49 -11.59 -11.62
N VAL A 7 3.52 -12.17 -10.90
CA VAL A 7 3.43 -13.64 -10.74
C VAL A 7 3.10 -14.32 -12.07
N SER A 8 2.17 -13.78 -12.86
CA SER A 8 1.87 -14.29 -14.21
C SER A 8 3.08 -14.17 -15.14
N MET A 9 3.75 -13.02 -15.15
CA MET A 9 4.99 -12.83 -15.90
C MET A 9 6.07 -13.82 -15.49
N LEU A 10 6.22 -14.08 -14.19
CA LEU A 10 7.17 -15.06 -13.69
C LEU A 10 6.85 -16.46 -14.25
N ALA A 11 5.59 -16.89 -14.16
CA ALA A 11 5.14 -18.19 -14.65
C ALA A 11 5.38 -18.34 -16.17
N ASP A 12 4.96 -17.36 -16.96
CA ASP A 12 5.11 -17.39 -18.43
C ASP A 12 6.59 -17.40 -18.84
N ASN A 13 7.42 -16.56 -18.21
CA ASN A 13 8.83 -16.43 -18.58
C ASN A 13 9.72 -17.56 -18.07
N LEU A 14 9.28 -18.30 -17.04
CA LEU A 14 9.91 -19.56 -16.64
C LEU A 14 9.79 -20.61 -17.75
N VAL A 15 8.61 -20.68 -18.39
CA VAL A 15 8.37 -21.60 -19.51
C VAL A 15 9.12 -21.17 -20.76
N LEU A 16 9.22 -19.85 -21.00
CA LEU A 16 9.94 -19.28 -22.14
C LEU A 16 11.47 -19.18 -21.93
N VAL A 17 12.01 -19.66 -20.80
CA VAL A 17 13.44 -19.62 -20.42
C VAL A 17 14.02 -18.20 -20.52
N ASN A 18 13.20 -17.18 -20.28
CA ASN A 18 13.64 -15.79 -20.34
C ASN A 18 14.14 -15.34 -18.96
N VAL A 19 15.39 -15.69 -18.67
CA VAL A 19 16.06 -15.50 -17.37
C VAL A 19 15.98 -14.05 -16.87
N VAL A 20 16.04 -13.09 -17.78
CA VAL A 20 16.04 -11.65 -17.44
C VAL A 20 14.69 -11.18 -16.89
N PHE A 21 13.58 -11.59 -17.50
CA PHE A 21 12.23 -11.24 -17.03
C PHE A 21 11.84 -12.03 -15.78
N VAL A 22 12.28 -13.29 -15.67
CA VAL A 22 12.13 -14.10 -14.45
C VAL A 22 12.83 -13.43 -13.26
N ALA A 23 14.10 -13.08 -13.41
CA ALA A 23 14.87 -12.41 -12.35
C ALA A 23 14.22 -11.08 -11.94
N SER A 24 13.69 -10.34 -12.91
CA SER A 24 13.01 -9.07 -12.66
C SER A 24 11.69 -9.22 -11.88
N ALA A 25 10.86 -10.20 -12.25
CA ALA A 25 9.61 -10.49 -11.55
C ALA A 25 9.88 -11.00 -10.12
N CYS A 26 10.87 -11.88 -9.95
CA CYS A 26 11.34 -12.31 -8.63
C CYS A 26 11.83 -11.12 -7.79
N GLY A 27 12.64 -10.23 -8.37
CA GLY A 27 13.13 -9.03 -7.69
C GLY A 27 11.99 -8.14 -7.19
N ALA A 28 10.98 -7.89 -8.02
CA ALA A 28 9.81 -7.11 -7.62
C ALA A 28 9.00 -7.78 -6.50
N LEU A 29 8.79 -9.11 -6.57
CA LEU A 29 8.08 -9.88 -5.54
C LEU A 29 8.83 -9.89 -4.20
N LEU A 30 10.14 -10.10 -4.23
CA LEU A 30 11.00 -10.06 -3.04
C LEU A 30 11.02 -8.66 -2.44
N SER A 31 11.17 -7.63 -3.26
CA SER A 31 11.16 -6.24 -2.81
C SER A 31 9.84 -5.87 -2.13
N PHE A 32 8.71 -6.22 -2.73
CA PHE A 32 7.39 -6.04 -2.13
C PHE A 32 7.25 -6.77 -0.79
N THR A 33 7.70 -8.03 -0.73
CA THR A 33 7.65 -8.85 0.48
C THR A 33 8.51 -8.26 1.59
N ALA A 34 9.72 -7.79 1.26
CA ALA A 34 10.62 -7.12 2.19
C ALA A 34 9.99 -5.84 2.75
N GLY A 35 9.34 -5.04 1.91
CA GLY A 35 8.60 -3.85 2.36
C GLY A 35 7.50 -4.22 3.35
N ALA A 36 6.67 -5.22 3.04
CA ALA A 36 5.62 -5.68 3.94
C ALA A 36 6.17 -6.22 5.28
N ALA A 37 7.28 -6.98 5.23
CA ALA A 37 7.96 -7.49 6.42
C ALA A 37 8.52 -6.35 7.28
N LEU A 38 9.12 -5.33 6.67
CA LEU A 38 9.65 -4.17 7.39
C LEU A 38 8.55 -3.40 8.12
N THR A 39 7.41 -3.14 7.47
CA THR A 39 6.25 -2.52 8.16
C THR A 39 5.80 -3.37 9.34
N ALA A 40 5.74 -4.70 9.19
CA ALA A 40 5.33 -5.57 10.30
C ALA A 40 6.30 -5.46 11.49
N VAL A 41 7.62 -5.43 11.23
CA VAL A 41 8.64 -5.21 12.25
C VAL A 41 8.47 -3.85 12.92
N LEU A 42 8.38 -2.77 12.14
CA LEU A 42 8.26 -1.40 12.67
C LEU A 42 7.00 -1.20 13.53
N VAL A 43 5.85 -1.71 13.07
CA VAL A 43 4.58 -1.61 13.79
C VAL A 43 4.62 -2.43 15.08
N ASN A 44 5.14 -3.66 15.02
CA ASN A 44 5.25 -4.51 16.22
C ASN A 44 6.25 -3.92 17.22
N TRP A 45 7.37 -3.38 16.76
CA TRP A 45 8.36 -2.69 17.58
C TRP A 45 7.74 -1.48 18.28
N GLY A 46 7.04 -0.61 17.53
CA GLY A 46 6.36 0.55 18.11
C GLY A 46 5.29 0.17 19.14
N ARG A 47 4.61 -0.96 18.93
CA ARG A 47 3.64 -1.50 19.90
C ARG A 47 4.30 -2.01 21.18
N VAL A 48 5.42 -2.74 21.08
CA VAL A 48 6.18 -3.23 22.25
C VAL A 48 6.71 -2.08 23.09
N HIS A 49 7.21 -1.02 22.45
CA HIS A 49 7.74 0.16 23.13
C HIS A 49 6.67 1.17 23.59
N HIS A 50 5.37 0.84 23.47
CA HIS A 50 4.25 1.70 23.89
C HIS A 50 4.33 3.12 23.30
N LEU A 51 4.84 3.22 22.08
CA LEU A 51 4.91 4.47 21.33
C LEU A 51 3.48 4.88 20.95
N ARG A 52 3.12 6.15 21.20
CA ARG A 52 1.84 6.67 20.69
C ARG A 52 1.84 6.70 19.16
N SER A 53 3.03 6.68 18.55
CA SER A 53 3.26 6.72 17.11
C SER A 53 3.31 5.34 16.42
N GLY A 54 2.55 4.34 16.88
CA GLY A 54 2.64 2.95 16.38
C GLY A 54 2.61 2.76 14.85
N PHE A 55 2.08 3.72 14.11
CA PHE A 55 2.05 3.75 12.64
C PHE A 55 2.86 4.89 12.00
N ALA A 56 3.40 5.82 12.79
CA ALA A 56 4.12 6.98 12.26
C ALA A 56 5.48 6.62 11.65
N LEU A 57 6.17 5.61 12.20
CA LEU A 57 7.46 5.16 11.68
C LEU A 57 7.35 4.59 10.26
N PRO A 58 6.42 3.66 9.96
CA PRO A 58 6.14 3.25 8.58
C PRO A 58 5.77 4.42 7.66
N LEU A 59 4.92 5.35 8.10
CA LEU A 59 4.50 6.51 7.31
C LEU A 59 5.66 7.45 6.98
N LEU A 60 6.55 7.69 7.96
CA LEU A 60 7.76 8.49 7.75
C LEU A 60 8.69 7.82 6.74
N LEU A 61 8.93 6.52 6.90
CA LEU A 61 9.76 5.74 6.00
C LEU A 61 9.20 5.80 4.56
N GLU A 62 7.89 5.63 4.42
CA GLU A 62 7.20 5.72 3.15
C GLU A 62 7.38 7.11 2.49
N ALA A 63 7.25 8.18 3.27
CA ALA A 63 7.46 9.54 2.79
C ALA A 63 8.89 9.77 2.30
N VAL A 64 9.89 9.32 3.08
CA VAL A 64 11.32 9.44 2.71
C VAL A 64 11.61 8.64 1.44
N LEU A 65 11.12 7.39 1.34
CA LEU A 65 11.32 6.55 0.17
C LEU A 65 10.64 7.12 -1.07
N MET A 66 9.49 7.78 -0.92
CA MET A 66 8.85 8.50 -2.01
C MET A 66 9.66 9.70 -2.49
N LEU A 67 10.24 10.50 -1.60
CA LEU A 67 11.15 11.57 -1.99
C LEU A 67 12.38 11.02 -2.73
N LEU A 68 12.95 9.92 -2.24
CA LEU A 68 14.04 9.21 -2.91
C LEU A 68 13.62 8.68 -4.29
N PHE A 69 12.40 8.16 -4.43
CA PHE A 69 11.85 7.75 -5.72
C PHE A 69 11.77 8.92 -6.71
N GLY A 70 11.28 10.09 -6.27
CA GLY A 70 11.23 11.30 -7.09
C GLY A 70 12.63 11.79 -7.49
N LEU A 71 13.59 11.77 -6.57
CA LEU A 71 14.97 12.17 -6.80
C LEU A 71 15.69 11.23 -7.78
N ILE A 72 15.61 9.92 -7.54
CA ILE A 72 16.24 8.91 -8.40
C ILE A 72 15.59 8.94 -9.78
N GLY A 73 14.27 9.02 -9.86
CA GLY A 73 13.56 9.05 -11.14
C GLY A 73 13.87 10.29 -11.98
N SER A 74 14.04 11.46 -11.35
CA SER A 74 14.45 12.69 -12.05
C SER A 74 15.92 12.68 -12.50
N THR A 75 16.81 12.00 -11.76
CA THR A 75 18.25 12.02 -12.03
C THR A 75 18.71 10.86 -12.91
N PHE A 76 18.12 9.67 -12.75
CA PHE A 76 18.46 8.44 -13.44
C PHE A 76 17.42 8.12 -14.53
N ASN A 77 17.35 8.95 -15.57
CA ASN A 77 16.60 8.64 -16.80
C ASN A 77 17.42 7.77 -17.78
N ARG A 78 18.50 7.12 -17.31
CA ARG A 78 19.39 6.31 -18.16
C ARG A 78 19.08 4.84 -18.01
N GLN A 79 18.99 4.17 -19.15
CA GLN A 79 18.81 2.71 -19.29
C GLN A 79 19.73 1.98 -18.32
N THR A 80 19.15 1.30 -17.32
CA THR A 80 19.90 0.41 -16.44
C THR A 80 20.17 -0.91 -17.15
N PRO A 81 21.30 -1.59 -16.89
CA PRO A 81 21.57 -2.92 -17.44
C PRO A 81 20.61 -4.01 -16.92
N PHE A 82 19.77 -3.70 -15.93
CA PHE A 82 18.67 -4.54 -15.48
C PHE A 82 17.41 -4.26 -16.32
N ALA A 83 16.71 -5.30 -16.77
CA ALA A 83 15.48 -5.17 -17.56
C ALA A 83 14.33 -4.48 -16.84
N VAL A 84 14.40 -4.40 -15.51
CA VAL A 84 13.48 -3.59 -14.71
C VAL A 84 14.27 -2.45 -14.04
N PRO A 85 13.86 -1.19 -14.26
CA PRO A 85 14.49 -0.04 -13.62
C PRO A 85 14.48 -0.16 -12.10
N PHE A 86 15.54 0.31 -11.43
CA PHE A 86 15.61 0.35 -9.97
C PHE A 86 14.39 1.03 -9.32
N THR A 87 13.82 2.02 -10.01
CA THR A 87 12.60 2.72 -9.60
C THR A 87 11.39 1.79 -9.45
N VAL A 88 11.29 0.71 -10.23
CA VAL A 88 10.21 -0.28 -10.10
C VAL A 88 10.42 -1.16 -8.87
N LEU A 89 11.66 -1.55 -8.55
CA LEU A 89 11.95 -2.29 -7.32
C LEU A 89 11.65 -1.45 -6.08
N LEU A 90 12.02 -0.16 -6.12
CA LEU A 90 11.72 0.81 -5.07
C LEU A 90 10.21 1.02 -4.91
N LEU A 91 9.48 1.19 -6.01
CA LEU A 91 8.01 1.27 -5.98
C LEU A 91 7.38 -0.01 -5.43
N ALA A 92 7.86 -1.19 -5.83
CA ALA A 92 7.38 -2.46 -5.29
C ALA A 92 7.57 -2.54 -3.78
N PHE A 93 8.73 -2.08 -3.27
CA PHE A 93 9.00 -1.97 -1.84
C PHE A 93 8.03 -1.02 -1.13
N ILE A 94 7.86 0.19 -1.65
CA ILE A 94 6.94 1.22 -1.12
C ILE A 94 5.50 0.69 -1.09
N MET A 95 5.06 0.02 -2.15
CA MET A 95 3.74 -0.60 -2.20
C MET A 95 3.60 -1.72 -1.16
N GLY A 96 4.65 -2.51 -0.92
CA GLY A 96 4.68 -3.52 0.14
C GLY A 96 4.51 -2.90 1.53
N LEU A 97 5.24 -1.82 1.80
CA LEU A 97 5.12 -1.05 3.04
C LEU A 97 3.69 -0.55 3.27
N GLN A 98 3.12 0.13 2.27
CA GLN A 98 1.76 0.69 2.28
C GLN A 98 0.71 -0.37 2.54
N ASN A 99 0.80 -1.50 1.82
CA ASN A 99 -0.18 -2.57 1.93
C ASN A 99 -0.19 -3.21 3.32
N ALA A 100 0.99 -3.47 3.88
CA ALA A 100 1.10 -3.99 5.24
C ALA A 100 0.59 -2.98 6.28
N LEU A 101 0.87 -1.68 6.07
CA LEU A 101 0.46 -0.61 6.97
C LEU A 101 -1.06 -0.49 7.03
N VAL A 102 -1.71 -0.37 5.87
CA VAL A 102 -3.18 -0.27 5.79
C VAL A 102 -3.85 -1.53 6.34
N THR A 103 -3.27 -2.72 6.08
CA THR A 103 -3.78 -3.98 6.66
C THR A 103 -3.72 -3.94 8.18
N LYS A 104 -2.63 -3.47 8.79
CA LYS A 104 -2.51 -3.36 10.25
C LYS A 104 -3.46 -2.32 10.85
N ILE A 105 -3.59 -1.14 10.22
CA ILE A 105 -4.49 -0.07 10.67
C ILE A 105 -5.95 -0.51 10.59
N SER A 106 -6.34 -1.20 9.51
CA SER A 106 -7.71 -1.65 9.29
C SER A 106 -8.05 -2.97 10.00
N SER A 107 -7.19 -3.50 10.87
CA SER A 107 -7.38 -4.83 11.49
C SER A 107 -7.66 -5.94 10.45
N ALA A 108 -6.90 -5.93 9.35
CA ALA A 108 -7.00 -6.81 8.20
C ALA A 108 -8.31 -6.71 7.36
N GLN A 109 -9.12 -5.68 7.59
CA GLN A 109 -10.37 -5.48 6.84
C GLN A 109 -10.15 -4.91 5.43
N ILE A 110 -9.09 -4.12 5.20
CA ILE A 110 -8.84 -3.44 3.92
C ILE A 110 -7.49 -3.86 3.33
N ARG A 111 -7.50 -4.24 2.04
CA ARG A 111 -6.31 -4.48 1.21
C ARG A 111 -6.39 -3.65 -0.07
N THR A 112 -5.65 -2.55 -0.12
CA THR A 112 -5.76 -1.49 -1.14
C THR A 112 -5.45 -1.95 -2.57
N THR A 113 -4.56 -2.93 -2.78
CA THR A 113 -4.19 -3.41 -4.14
C THR A 113 -5.00 -4.61 -4.62
N HIS A 114 -5.87 -5.19 -3.78
CA HIS A 114 -6.71 -6.34 -4.12
C HIS A 114 -7.95 -5.93 -4.94
N MET A 115 -7.76 -5.10 -5.95
CA MET A 115 -8.86 -4.54 -6.76
C MET A 115 -9.66 -5.61 -7.50
N THR A 116 -9.02 -6.71 -7.92
CA THR A 116 -9.73 -7.86 -8.48
C THR A 116 -10.76 -8.41 -7.50
N GLY A 117 -10.41 -8.53 -6.22
CA GLY A 117 -11.36 -8.96 -5.18
C GLY A 117 -12.48 -7.95 -4.96
N VAL A 118 -12.14 -6.65 -4.87
CA VAL A 118 -13.13 -5.57 -4.71
C VAL A 118 -14.15 -5.55 -5.87
N ILE A 119 -13.69 -5.73 -7.11
CA ILE A 119 -14.56 -5.79 -8.28
C ILE A 119 -15.45 -7.04 -8.25
N THR A 120 -14.90 -8.20 -7.90
CA THR A 120 -15.69 -9.44 -7.76
C THR A 120 -16.75 -9.31 -6.68
N ASP A 121 -16.39 -8.79 -5.51
CA ASP A 121 -17.32 -8.62 -4.39
C ASP A 121 -18.41 -7.59 -4.70
N LEU A 122 -18.05 -6.51 -5.40
CA LEU A 122 -19.02 -5.54 -5.93
C LEU A 122 -19.99 -6.21 -6.92
N GLY A 123 -19.47 -7.03 -7.84
CA GLY A 123 -20.27 -7.80 -8.80
C GLY A 123 -21.22 -8.78 -8.12
N ILE A 124 -20.78 -9.45 -7.05
CA ILE A 124 -21.62 -10.35 -6.24
C ILE A 124 -22.77 -9.57 -5.60
N GLU A 125 -22.50 -8.42 -4.96
CA GLU A 125 -23.56 -7.63 -4.31
C GLU A 125 -24.55 -7.03 -5.33
N LEU A 126 -24.07 -6.58 -6.49
CA LEU A 126 -24.94 -6.16 -7.61
C LEU A 126 -25.80 -7.32 -8.12
N GLY A 127 -25.23 -8.52 -8.26
CA GLY A 127 -25.96 -9.72 -8.65
C GLY A 127 -27.08 -10.07 -7.66
N LYS A 128 -26.85 -9.91 -6.36
CA LYS A 128 -27.89 -10.09 -5.33
C LYS A 128 -29.01 -9.06 -5.42
N MET A 129 -28.72 -7.82 -5.86
CA MET A 129 -29.76 -6.80 -6.06
C MET A 129 -30.68 -7.14 -7.22
N LEU A 130 -30.13 -7.78 -8.27
CA LEU A 130 -30.86 -8.20 -9.46
C LEU A 130 -31.56 -9.55 -9.26
N TYR A 131 -31.27 -10.26 -8.17
CA TYR A 131 -31.84 -11.58 -7.91
C TYR A 131 -33.33 -11.48 -7.51
N TRP A 132 -34.17 -12.18 -8.25
CA TRP A 132 -35.59 -12.28 -7.95
C TRP A 132 -35.85 -13.33 -6.86
N ASN A 133 -36.30 -12.91 -5.68
CA ASN A 133 -36.76 -13.82 -4.64
C ASN A 133 -38.19 -14.29 -4.95
N GLY A 134 -38.33 -15.44 -5.60
CA GLY A 134 -39.63 -15.98 -6.03
C GLY A 134 -40.45 -16.65 -4.93
N GLN A 135 -39.88 -16.88 -3.74
CA GLN A 135 -40.58 -17.53 -2.64
C GLN A 135 -41.28 -16.51 -1.71
N PRO A 136 -42.45 -16.87 -1.14
CA PRO A 136 -43.17 -16.02 -0.18
C PRO A 136 -42.28 -15.61 1.00
N ARG A 137 -42.43 -14.36 1.47
CA ARG A 137 -41.72 -13.87 2.67
C ARG A 137 -41.95 -14.83 3.85
N GLY A 138 -40.86 -15.43 4.34
CA GLY A 138 -40.89 -16.35 5.50
C GLY A 138 -40.68 -17.83 5.17
N GLN A 139 -40.67 -18.22 3.90
CA GLN A 139 -40.36 -19.58 3.48
C GLN A 139 -39.03 -19.57 2.70
N GLY A 140 -37.92 -19.87 3.38
CA GLY A 140 -36.59 -20.00 2.77
C GLY A 140 -35.64 -18.80 2.97
N ALA A 141 -34.36 -19.03 2.67
CA ALA A 141 -33.32 -18.01 2.73
C ALA A 141 -33.51 -17.00 1.59
N GLN A 142 -33.74 -15.73 1.91
CA GLN A 142 -33.85 -14.67 0.91
C GLN A 142 -32.47 -14.13 0.52
N VAL A 143 -32.22 -14.04 -0.77
CA VAL A 143 -31.02 -13.36 -1.29
C VAL A 143 -31.24 -11.87 -1.14
N ARG A 144 -30.45 -11.22 -0.28
CA ARG A 144 -30.49 -9.78 -0.07
C ARG A 144 -29.11 -9.20 -0.29
N ALA A 145 -29.04 -8.15 -1.09
CA ALA A 145 -27.84 -7.34 -1.21
C ALA A 145 -27.57 -6.59 0.09
N ASN A 146 -26.29 -6.39 0.40
CA ASN A 146 -25.85 -5.58 1.52
C ASN A 146 -25.44 -4.19 1.00
N PRO A 147 -26.27 -3.15 1.18
CA PRO A 147 -25.99 -1.81 0.64
C PRO A 147 -24.74 -1.17 1.26
N ALA A 148 -24.38 -1.54 2.51
CA ALA A 148 -23.17 -1.03 3.14
C ALA A 148 -21.91 -1.60 2.49
N ARG A 149 -21.90 -2.90 2.18
CA ARG A 149 -20.79 -3.54 1.44
C ARG A 149 -20.69 -3.02 0.01
N LEU A 150 -21.83 -2.87 -0.67
CA LEU A 150 -21.88 -2.30 -2.02
C LEU A 150 -21.25 -0.89 -2.05
N ARG A 151 -21.67 -0.02 -1.11
CA ARG A 151 -21.12 1.34 -0.99
C ARG A 151 -19.63 1.32 -0.68
N LEU A 152 -19.17 0.44 0.22
CA LEU A 152 -17.76 0.28 0.54
C LEU A 152 -16.93 -0.07 -0.70
N PHE A 153 -17.29 -1.14 -1.42
CA PHE A 153 -16.53 -1.59 -2.59
C PHE A 153 -16.58 -0.59 -3.75
N ALA A 154 -17.74 0.02 -4.00
CA ALA A 154 -17.86 1.08 -5.00
C ALA A 154 -17.00 2.29 -4.66
N THR A 155 -16.98 2.70 -3.38
CA THR A 155 -16.14 3.82 -2.91
C THR A 155 -14.65 3.49 -3.05
N LEU A 156 -14.22 2.29 -2.63
CA LEU A 156 -12.84 1.85 -2.77
C LEU A 156 -12.39 1.80 -4.23
N LEU A 157 -13.22 1.26 -5.12
CA LEU A 157 -12.96 1.21 -6.55
C LEU A 157 -12.90 2.62 -7.16
N GLY A 158 -13.83 3.49 -6.79
CA GLY A 158 -13.88 4.88 -7.24
C GLY A 158 -12.65 5.67 -6.81
N LEU A 159 -12.29 5.62 -5.52
CA LEU A 159 -11.10 6.30 -4.99
C LEU A 159 -9.81 5.77 -5.61
N PHE A 160 -9.68 4.46 -5.81
CA PHE A 160 -8.52 3.88 -6.50
C PHE A 160 -8.41 4.36 -7.94
N THR A 161 -9.54 4.38 -8.67
CA THR A 161 -9.58 4.80 -10.07
C THR A 161 -9.23 6.28 -10.19
N VAL A 162 -9.89 7.14 -9.40
CA VAL A 162 -9.62 8.59 -9.38
C VAL A 162 -8.17 8.87 -8.97
N GLY A 163 -7.67 8.22 -7.92
CA GLY A 163 -6.28 8.35 -7.49
C GLY A 163 -5.28 7.92 -8.56
N GLY A 164 -5.57 6.83 -9.28
CA GLY A 164 -4.76 6.37 -10.41
C GLY A 164 -4.74 7.37 -11.56
N VAL A 165 -5.89 7.94 -11.94
CA VAL A 165 -5.99 8.98 -12.98
C VAL A 165 -5.25 10.24 -12.57
N VAL A 166 -5.47 10.74 -11.34
CA VAL A 166 -4.81 11.95 -10.81
C VAL A 166 -3.30 11.74 -10.72
N GLY A 167 -2.85 10.56 -10.26
CA GLY A 167 -1.44 10.18 -10.21
C GLY A 167 -0.79 10.17 -11.59
N ALA A 168 -1.42 9.50 -12.56
CA ALA A 168 -0.91 9.41 -13.93
C ALA A 168 -0.91 10.78 -14.65
N ALA A 169 -1.97 11.57 -14.49
CA ALA A 169 -2.07 12.91 -15.05
C ALA A 169 -1.00 13.83 -14.47
N GLY A 170 -0.85 13.84 -13.14
CA GLY A 170 0.16 14.65 -12.48
C GLY A 170 1.59 14.26 -12.87
N PHE A 171 1.88 12.96 -12.97
CA PHE A 171 3.17 12.49 -13.48
C PHE A 171 3.41 12.88 -14.94
N LYS A 172 2.38 12.80 -15.79
CA LYS A 172 2.45 13.20 -17.20
C LYS A 172 2.77 14.70 -17.36
N HIS A 173 2.16 15.57 -16.56
CA HIS A 173 2.27 17.02 -16.72
C HIS A 173 3.42 17.65 -15.94
N ILE A 174 3.75 17.11 -14.76
CA ILE A 174 4.66 17.72 -13.79
C ILE A 174 5.87 16.79 -13.50
N GLY A 175 5.86 15.56 -14.03
CA GLY A 175 6.95 14.59 -13.86
C GLY A 175 7.10 14.10 -12.42
N PHE A 176 8.33 13.78 -12.03
CA PHE A 176 8.66 13.25 -10.71
C PHE A 176 8.40 14.22 -9.55
N ILE A 177 8.26 15.52 -9.82
CA ILE A 177 7.90 16.54 -8.82
C ILE A 177 6.50 16.24 -8.24
N TRP A 178 5.62 15.55 -9.00
CA TRP A 178 4.28 15.15 -8.55
C TRP A 178 4.28 14.21 -7.32
N VAL A 179 5.44 13.69 -6.92
CA VAL A 179 5.58 12.90 -5.70
C VAL A 179 5.56 13.78 -4.43
N LEU A 180 5.89 15.07 -4.55
CA LEU A 180 5.98 16.00 -3.40
C LEU A 180 4.66 16.17 -2.64
N PRO A 181 3.48 16.40 -3.27
CA PRO A 181 2.23 16.55 -2.53
C PRO A 181 1.91 15.31 -1.67
N LEU A 182 2.14 14.12 -2.19
CA LEU A 182 1.86 12.89 -1.45
C LEU A 182 2.92 12.64 -0.35
N ALA A 183 4.20 12.90 -0.61
CA ALA A 183 5.25 12.83 0.41
C ALA A 183 5.03 13.83 1.56
N THR A 184 4.66 15.08 1.23
CA THR A 184 4.35 16.11 2.23
C THR A 184 3.12 15.76 3.07
N LEU A 185 2.08 15.17 2.47
CA LEU A 185 0.93 14.65 3.21
C LEU A 185 1.36 13.57 4.21
N LEU A 186 2.14 12.57 3.78
CA LEU A 186 2.64 11.52 4.66
C LEU A 186 3.53 12.07 5.78
N LEU A 187 4.38 13.06 5.49
CA LEU A 187 5.18 13.76 6.50
C LEU A 187 4.28 14.47 7.51
N SER A 188 3.26 15.20 7.05
CA SER A 188 2.34 15.94 7.93
C SER A 188 1.60 15.02 8.90
N LEU A 189 1.29 13.79 8.49
CA LEU A 189 0.62 12.78 9.32
C LEU A 189 1.59 12.08 10.29
N SER A 190 2.86 11.91 9.92
CA SER A 190 3.85 11.17 10.70
C SER A 190 4.66 12.02 11.68
N LEU A 191 4.93 13.29 11.36
CA LEU A 191 5.77 14.19 12.16
C LEU A 191 5.19 14.46 13.57
N PRO A 192 3.91 14.81 13.76
CA PRO A 192 3.39 15.17 15.08
C PRO A 192 3.46 14.01 16.10
N PRO A 193 3.04 12.77 15.76
CA PRO A 193 3.19 11.63 16.66
C PRO A 193 4.65 11.33 17.01
N LEU A 194 5.57 11.42 16.04
CA LEU A 194 6.99 11.15 16.23
C LEU A 194 7.66 12.16 17.16
N LEU A 195 7.36 13.45 16.98
CA LEU A 195 7.86 14.52 17.85
C LEU A 195 7.35 14.36 19.28
N GLY A 196 6.11 13.88 19.44
CA GLY A 196 5.55 13.54 20.75
C GLY A 196 6.35 12.47 21.47
N ASP A 197 6.71 11.40 20.76
CA ASP A 197 7.47 10.28 21.33
C ASP A 197 8.94 10.63 21.61
N LEU A 198 9.59 11.42 20.73
CA LEU A 198 10.95 11.93 20.97
C LEU A 198 11.03 12.83 22.21
N ARG A 199 10.07 13.75 22.39
CA ARG A 199 10.00 14.62 23.57
C ARG A 199 9.83 13.82 24.86
N ARG A 200 9.07 12.72 24.80
CA ARG A 200 8.89 11.83 25.96
C ARG A 200 10.18 11.09 26.29
N LEU A 201 10.90 10.58 25.28
CA LEU A 201 12.17 9.90 25.49
C LEU A 201 13.21 10.85 26.10
N GLY A 202 13.29 12.09 25.62
CA GLY A 202 14.15 13.13 26.20
C GLY A 202 13.89 13.34 27.69
N ARG A 203 12.63 13.51 28.09
CA ARG A 203 12.25 13.67 29.51
C ARG A 203 12.63 12.45 30.37
N LEU A 204 12.51 11.23 29.83
CA LEU A 204 12.88 10.01 30.55
C LEU A 204 14.39 9.90 30.75
N LEU A 205 15.18 10.34 29.77
CA LEU A 205 16.64 10.37 29.88
C LEU A 205 17.11 11.44 30.87
N GLU A 206 16.51 12.63 30.85
CA GLU A 206 16.76 13.69 31.84
C GLU A 206 16.43 13.23 33.26
N GLN A 207 15.31 12.52 33.46
CA GLN A 207 14.94 11.98 34.77
C GLN A 207 15.91 10.91 35.28
N ARG A 208 16.48 10.08 34.39
CA ARG A 208 17.51 9.11 34.76
C ARG A 208 18.83 9.78 35.11
N ALA A 209 19.25 10.75 34.31
CA ALA A 209 20.46 11.52 34.56
C ALA A 209 20.40 12.37 35.84
N ALA A 210 19.19 12.73 36.30
CA ALA A 210 18.98 13.44 37.56
C ALA A 210 18.84 12.51 38.78
N ALA A 211 18.74 11.20 38.57
CA ALA A 211 18.60 10.19 39.63
C ALA A 211 19.91 9.46 39.97
N ASP A 212 20.94 9.62 39.13
CA ASP A 212 22.32 9.16 39.31
C ASP A 212 23.20 10.30 39.88
#